data_AF-A0A2E5FIG6-F1
#
_entry.id   AF-A0A2E5FIG6-F1
#
_cell.length_a   1.000
_cell.length_b   1.000
_cell.length_c   1.000
_cell.angle_alpha   90.00
_cell.angle_beta   90.00
_cell.angle_gamma   90.00
#
_symmetry.space_group_name_H-M   'P 1'
#
loop_
_entity.id
_entity.type
_entity.pdbx_description
1 polymer ?
#
loop_
_entity_poly.entity_id
_entity_poly.type
_entity_poly.pdbx_seq_one_letter_code
_entity_poly.pdbx_strand_id
1 'polypeptide(L)'
;MKIFSFLWILSSLGFNNNYQQPTAQQWEQIHKEAAQLIWERAMVAKNAVNQVMPNVREELLENLCSSAPAVNFTTHADLSDSLIQAESTSASVFVSTDNQQSWIENSNVNPINEEGYESTWGATTTTNGGDNVDWYLQGSIDSNSLGLDFGQITVSQSPYNENNQWPPANNLYTTLVTDESGETSASQDIVNIKATYSDDKLFASLGLSGSCCDSGSFFGPWNLYSIAIVNPEAENPVAYAYAWGDGGFGQLYPAIYKIDGDLTTGEVGGFEVLSENFSYSTAGNNFQASSLLSIITNDADWGVWPNSLNGVALVGTTVEAGLSGLDISTNILDTSDLGVLVMSTQSQNDNSLPSLTNPTYDTETGIVSVLYTDAENNLATAHEVMVEDMVFIMTPDGHAYEEGVTFSATIGGGNAAEFIFSDGSGQFVTLDLDLGGSGDECGQLYGDANADGVLNVLDVVLTINIILCADCEDNYNACSDLNEDGVINVLDVVAMINMILG
;
A
#
# COMPACT_ATOMS: atom_id res chain seq x y z
N MET A 1 25.30 -58.42 18.72
CA MET A 1 25.28 -58.45 20.20
C MET A 1 24.96 -57.03 20.66
N LYS A 2 23.75 -56.63 21.07
CA LYS A 2 22.49 -57.29 21.43
C LYS A 2 21.35 -56.60 20.65
N ILE A 3 20.63 -57.38 19.84
CA ILE A 3 19.27 -57.13 19.37
C ILE A 3 18.40 -58.07 20.23
N PHE A 4 17.15 -57.69 20.51
CA PHE A 4 16.20 -58.31 21.44
C PHE A 4 16.36 -57.89 22.91
N SER A 5 15.55 -56.89 23.30
CA SER A 5 14.77 -56.88 24.55
C SER A 5 14.14 -55.51 24.74
N PHE A 6 13.00 -55.26 24.09
CA PHE A 6 11.88 -54.46 24.65
C PHE A 6 10.60 -54.65 23.82
N LEU A 7 10.38 -55.88 23.33
CA LEU A 7 9.09 -56.37 22.83
C LEU A 7 8.65 -57.41 23.86
N TRP A 8 7.48 -57.21 24.49
CA TRP A 8 6.91 -57.93 25.66
C TRP A 8 7.04 -57.18 26.99
N ILE A 9 6.10 -56.26 27.26
CA ILE A 9 5.25 -56.20 28.46
C ILE A 9 4.14 -55.20 28.12
N LEU A 10 3.01 -55.70 27.58
CA LEU A 10 1.67 -55.09 27.63
C LEU A 10 0.61 -56.03 27.03
N SER A 11 0.78 -57.34 27.18
CA SER A 11 -0.18 -58.37 26.78
C SER A 11 -0.91 -58.96 27.99
N SER A 12 -1.39 -58.11 28.90
CA SER A 12 -2.26 -58.57 29.99
C SER A 12 -3.04 -57.42 30.66
N LEU A 13 -3.75 -56.62 29.87
CA LEU A 13 -4.98 -55.96 30.30
C LEU A 13 -5.94 -56.07 29.12
N GLY A 14 -7.05 -56.79 29.31
CA GLY A 14 -8.05 -56.98 28.28
C GLY A 14 -8.68 -55.64 27.89
N PHE A 15 -8.27 -55.09 26.76
CA PHE A 15 -9.04 -54.11 26.01
C PHE A 15 -9.62 -54.82 24.79
N ASN A 16 -10.89 -55.19 24.89
CA ASN A 16 -11.73 -55.50 23.74
C ASN A 16 -11.98 -54.19 22.98
N ASN A 17 -11.00 -53.71 22.22
CA ASN A 17 -11.19 -52.77 21.11
C ASN A 17 -10.03 -52.99 20.12
N ASN A 18 -10.37 -53.31 18.88
CA ASN A 18 -9.45 -53.56 17.76
C ASN A 18 -8.71 -52.28 17.33
N TYR A 19 -7.82 -51.74 18.14
CA TYR A 19 -6.95 -50.63 17.71
C TYR A 19 -5.69 -51.18 17.07
N GLN A 20 -5.67 -51.21 15.74
CA GLN A 20 -4.53 -51.63 14.93
C GLN A 20 -3.75 -50.39 14.49
N GLN A 21 -2.43 -50.44 14.63
CA GLN A 21 -1.52 -49.46 14.04
C GLN A 21 -1.67 -49.43 12.50
N PRO A 22 -1.70 -48.24 11.86
CA PRO A 22 -1.65 -48.19 10.41
C PRO A 22 -0.37 -48.86 9.89
N THR A 23 -0.53 -49.67 8.85
CA THR A 23 0.59 -50.24 8.10
C THR A 23 1.35 -49.15 7.34
N ALA A 24 2.56 -49.43 6.85
CA ALA A 24 3.32 -48.46 6.05
C ALA A 24 2.54 -47.96 4.81
N GLN A 25 1.79 -48.86 4.15
CA GLN A 25 0.94 -48.49 3.02
C GLN A 25 -0.25 -47.62 3.44
N GLN A 26 -0.85 -47.89 4.60
CA GLN A 26 -1.91 -47.02 5.13
C GLN A 26 -1.37 -45.65 5.52
N TRP A 27 -0.15 -45.56 6.05
CA TRP A 27 0.49 -44.28 6.35
C TRP A 27 0.77 -43.43 5.11
N GLU A 28 1.31 -44.06 4.06
CA GLU A 28 1.52 -43.39 2.77
C GLU A 28 0.20 -42.81 2.22
N GLN A 29 -0.87 -43.58 2.31
CA GLN A 29 -2.18 -43.15 1.84
C GLN A 29 -2.83 -42.10 2.77
N ILE A 30 -2.66 -42.19 4.10
CA ILE A 30 -3.09 -41.16 5.06
C ILE A 30 -2.41 -39.82 4.75
N HIS A 31 -1.09 -39.81 4.53
CA HIS A 31 -0.36 -38.60 4.16
C HIS A 31 -0.85 -38.04 2.82
N LYS A 32 -1.04 -38.92 1.82
CA LYS A 32 -1.53 -38.51 0.51
C LYS A 32 -2.91 -37.86 0.59
N GLU A 33 -3.86 -38.49 1.28
CA GLU A 33 -5.23 -37.96 1.41
C GLU A 33 -5.27 -36.64 2.21
N ALA A 34 -4.50 -36.53 3.29
CA ALA A 34 -4.41 -35.28 4.05
C ALA A 34 -3.75 -34.15 3.24
N ALA A 35 -2.65 -34.46 2.53
CA ALA A 35 -1.98 -33.51 1.65
C ALA A 35 -2.89 -33.05 0.51
N GLN A 36 -3.72 -33.96 -0.03
CA GLN A 36 -4.68 -33.63 -1.07
C GLN A 36 -5.72 -32.63 -0.60
N LEU A 37 -6.28 -32.80 0.59
CA LEU A 37 -7.22 -31.83 1.16
C LEU A 37 -6.60 -30.43 1.31
N ILE A 38 -5.35 -30.35 1.79
CA ILE A 38 -4.63 -29.07 1.94
C ILE A 38 -4.35 -28.44 0.56
N TRP A 39 -3.86 -29.23 -0.38
CA TRP A 39 -3.51 -28.77 -1.72
C TRP A 39 -4.73 -28.31 -2.51
N GLU A 40 -5.86 -29.01 -2.42
CA GLU A 40 -7.11 -28.60 -3.06
C GLU A 40 -7.55 -27.20 -2.57
N ARG A 41 -7.47 -26.94 -1.26
CA ARG A 41 -7.77 -25.62 -0.68
C ARG A 41 -6.78 -24.55 -1.13
N ALA A 42 -5.50 -24.88 -1.15
CA ALA A 42 -4.46 -23.99 -1.65
C ALA A 42 -4.66 -23.65 -3.15
N MET A 43 -5.08 -24.61 -3.97
CA MET A 43 -5.33 -24.40 -5.39
C MET A 43 -6.62 -23.63 -5.66
N VAL A 44 -7.66 -23.81 -4.84
CA VAL A 44 -8.85 -22.95 -4.86
C VAL A 44 -8.43 -21.50 -4.59
N ALA A 45 -7.65 -21.26 -3.55
CA ALA A 45 -7.11 -19.94 -3.27
C ALA A 45 -6.23 -19.40 -4.40
N LYS A 46 -5.32 -20.22 -4.95
CA LYS A 46 -4.51 -19.83 -6.11
C LYS A 46 -5.36 -19.31 -7.27
N ASN A 47 -6.41 -20.06 -7.60
CA ASN A 47 -7.32 -19.70 -8.69
C ASN A 47 -8.13 -18.44 -8.36
N ALA A 48 -8.59 -18.31 -7.11
CA ALA A 48 -9.29 -17.12 -6.63
C ALA A 48 -8.37 -15.89 -6.76
N VAL A 49 -7.15 -15.94 -6.22
CA VAL A 49 -6.16 -14.88 -6.37
C VAL A 49 -5.95 -14.60 -7.86
N ASN A 50 -5.67 -15.58 -8.72
CA ASN A 50 -5.46 -15.33 -10.15
C ASN A 50 -6.66 -14.69 -10.88
N GLN A 51 -7.88 -14.82 -10.38
CA GLN A 51 -9.05 -14.15 -10.95
C GLN A 51 -9.24 -12.73 -10.41
N VAL A 52 -8.86 -12.49 -9.16
CA VAL A 52 -8.86 -11.13 -8.58
C VAL A 52 -7.60 -10.37 -8.97
N MET A 53 -6.47 -11.04 -9.23
CA MET A 53 -5.16 -10.45 -9.49
C MET A 53 -5.15 -9.43 -10.62
N PRO A 54 -5.78 -9.66 -11.80
CA PRO A 54 -5.94 -8.60 -12.80
C PRO A 54 -6.58 -7.32 -12.25
N ASN A 55 -7.42 -7.46 -11.20
CA ASN A 55 -8.06 -6.38 -10.44
C ASN A 55 -7.34 -6.03 -9.11
N VAL A 56 -6.14 -6.57 -8.81
CA VAL A 56 -5.29 -6.16 -7.65
C VAL A 56 -3.85 -5.82 -8.07
N ARG A 57 -3.47 -6.05 -9.33
CA ARG A 57 -2.13 -5.78 -9.86
C ARG A 57 -1.77 -4.29 -9.71
N GLU A 58 -0.46 -4.02 -9.72
CA GLU A 58 0.16 -2.68 -9.65
C GLU A 58 -0.35 -1.65 -10.69
N GLU A 59 -1.18 -2.02 -11.66
CA GLU A 59 -1.91 -1.04 -12.49
C GLU A 59 -3.04 -0.32 -11.71
N LEU A 60 -3.24 -0.62 -10.43
CA LEU A 60 -4.39 -0.18 -9.65
C LEU A 60 -4.07 0.42 -8.28
N LEU A 61 -2.83 0.37 -7.81
CA LEU A 61 -2.36 1.09 -6.64
C LEU A 61 -1.06 1.77 -7.04
N GLU A 62 -1.21 2.96 -7.62
CA GLU A 62 -0.09 3.79 -8.09
C GLU A 62 0.07 5.01 -7.18
N ASN A 63 1.23 5.69 -7.30
CA ASN A 63 1.50 6.97 -6.64
C ASN A 63 1.20 6.97 -5.13
N LEU A 64 1.52 5.87 -4.46
CA LEU A 64 1.39 5.76 -3.02
C LEU A 64 2.29 6.81 -2.34
N CYS A 65 1.67 7.76 -1.66
CA CYS A 65 2.37 8.87 -1.03
C CYS A 65 1.68 9.28 0.27
N SER A 66 2.38 10.08 1.07
CA SER A 66 1.88 10.61 2.33
C SER A 66 2.29 12.06 2.54
N SER A 67 1.67 12.75 3.49
CA SER A 67 2.21 13.99 4.03
C SER A 67 3.47 13.68 4.84
N ALA A 68 4.19 14.73 5.24
CA ALA A 68 5.18 14.65 6.30
C ALA A 68 4.59 14.05 7.59
N PRO A 69 5.42 13.41 8.45
CA PRO A 69 5.02 12.99 9.79
C PRO A 69 4.37 14.15 10.56
N ALA A 70 3.09 14.00 10.87
CA ALA A 70 2.29 15.07 11.46
C ALA A 70 1.14 14.50 12.30
N VAL A 71 0.58 15.36 13.16
CA VAL A 71 -0.64 15.02 13.93
C VAL A 71 -1.80 14.69 13.00
N ASN A 72 -1.93 15.40 11.87
CA ASN A 72 -2.88 15.05 10.81
C ASN A 72 -2.08 14.45 9.65
N PHE A 73 -1.84 13.15 9.72
CA PHE A 73 -1.08 12.43 8.70
C PHE A 73 -2.00 12.06 7.55
N THR A 74 -1.71 12.52 6.34
CA THR A 74 -2.52 12.26 5.15
C THR A 74 -1.81 11.25 4.26
N THR A 75 -2.56 10.32 3.70
CA THR A 75 -2.06 9.26 2.79
C THR A 75 -2.94 9.23 1.56
N HIS A 76 -2.31 9.19 0.39
CA HIS A 76 -2.98 9.07 -0.89
C HIS A 76 -2.49 7.81 -1.62
N ALA A 77 -3.40 7.21 -2.39
CA ALA A 77 -3.08 6.18 -3.36
C ALA A 77 -4.01 6.36 -4.57
N ASP A 78 -3.46 6.22 -5.77
CA ASP A 78 -4.27 6.20 -6.98
C ASP A 78 -4.84 4.79 -7.17
N LEU A 79 -6.17 4.72 -7.23
CA LEU A 79 -6.91 3.53 -7.58
C LEU A 79 -7.33 3.56 -9.04
N SER A 80 -7.17 2.43 -9.72
CA SER A 80 -7.70 2.28 -11.08
C SER A 80 -9.23 2.23 -11.11
N ASP A 81 -9.77 2.63 -12.26
CA ASP A 81 -11.18 2.54 -12.64
C ASP A 81 -11.84 1.18 -12.36
N SER A 82 -11.10 0.07 -12.44
CA SER A 82 -11.66 -1.26 -12.22
C SER A 82 -11.91 -1.58 -10.74
N LEU A 83 -11.09 -1.04 -9.82
CA LEU A 83 -11.31 -1.15 -8.37
C LEU A 83 -12.42 -0.21 -7.89
N ILE A 84 -12.53 0.99 -8.48
CA ILE A 84 -13.57 1.96 -8.14
C ILE A 84 -14.99 1.42 -8.41
N GLN A 85 -15.13 0.51 -9.38
CA GLN A 85 -16.41 -0.06 -9.77
C GLN A 85 -16.79 -1.34 -9.01
N ALA A 86 -15.88 -1.90 -8.19
CA ALA A 86 -16.15 -3.10 -7.44
C ALA A 86 -17.11 -2.80 -6.26
N GLU A 87 -18.21 -3.54 -6.17
CA GLU A 87 -19.13 -3.43 -5.04
C GLU A 87 -18.53 -4.11 -3.79
N SER A 88 -18.91 -3.66 -2.59
CA SER A 88 -18.50 -4.26 -1.31
C SER A 88 -16.99 -4.32 -1.06
N THR A 89 -16.23 -3.35 -1.57
CA THR A 89 -14.81 -3.17 -1.22
C THR A 89 -14.64 -2.32 0.04
N SER A 90 -13.66 -2.66 0.87
CA SER A 90 -13.19 -1.79 1.95
C SER A 90 -11.70 -1.57 1.85
N ALA A 91 -11.23 -0.42 2.32
CA ALA A 91 -9.82 -0.11 2.45
C ALA A 91 -9.56 0.48 3.84
N SER A 92 -8.40 0.15 4.40
CA SER A 92 -7.91 0.67 5.66
C SER A 92 -6.45 1.07 5.51
N VAL A 93 -6.10 2.19 6.13
CA VAL A 93 -4.71 2.62 6.33
C VAL A 93 -4.35 2.35 7.78
N PHE A 94 -3.21 1.70 8.01
CA PHE A 94 -2.66 1.50 9.35
C PHE A 94 -1.46 2.41 9.52
N VAL A 95 -1.44 3.22 10.58
CA VAL A 95 -0.38 4.21 10.84
C VAL A 95 0.22 4.00 12.22
N SER A 96 1.53 4.02 12.32
CA SER A 96 2.30 3.96 13.55
C SER A 96 3.28 5.13 13.61
N THR A 97 3.42 5.77 14.77
CA THR A 97 4.39 6.85 15.02
C THR A 97 5.30 6.51 16.21
N ASP A 98 5.37 5.24 16.60
CA ASP A 98 6.09 4.74 17.76
C ASP A 98 7.02 3.56 17.44
N ASN A 99 7.49 3.51 16.19
CA ASN A 99 8.32 2.44 15.62
C ASN A 99 7.58 1.09 15.66
N GLN A 100 6.38 1.07 15.09
CA GLN A 100 5.51 -0.11 14.98
C GLN A 100 5.11 -0.74 16.33
N GLN A 101 5.18 -0.04 17.46
CA GLN A 101 4.73 -0.56 18.77
C GLN A 101 3.21 -0.59 18.89
N SER A 102 2.54 0.38 18.27
CA SER A 102 1.09 0.44 18.14
C SER A 102 0.67 0.94 16.75
N TRP A 103 -0.54 0.56 16.34
CA TRP A 103 -1.11 0.89 15.04
C TRP A 103 -2.48 1.53 15.23
N ILE A 104 -2.69 2.64 14.52
CA ILE A 104 -3.99 3.30 14.36
C ILE A 104 -4.56 2.83 13.04
N GLU A 105 -5.64 2.06 13.09
CA GLU A 105 -6.43 1.71 11.91
C GLU A 105 -7.36 2.87 11.55
N ASN A 106 -7.32 3.30 10.30
CA ASN A 106 -8.24 4.25 9.72
C ASN A 106 -8.91 3.64 8.49
N SER A 107 -10.18 3.26 8.65
CA SER A 107 -11.03 2.71 7.58
C SER A 107 -11.82 3.79 6.82
N ASN A 108 -11.63 5.07 7.14
CA ASN A 108 -12.26 6.18 6.41
C ASN A 108 -11.44 6.56 5.18
N VAL A 109 -11.25 5.59 4.28
CA VAL A 109 -10.57 5.78 3.00
C VAL A 109 -11.63 6.11 1.95
N ASN A 110 -11.53 7.29 1.32
CA ASN A 110 -12.55 7.78 0.40
C ASN A 110 -11.91 8.42 -0.85
N PRO A 111 -12.61 8.45 -2.00
CA PRO A 111 -12.13 9.21 -3.15
C PRO A 111 -12.10 10.70 -2.81
N ILE A 112 -11.05 11.41 -3.24
CA ILE A 112 -10.88 12.84 -2.97
C ILE A 112 -11.93 13.66 -3.73
N ASN A 113 -12.23 13.27 -4.98
CA ASN A 113 -13.20 13.94 -5.87
C ASN A 113 -12.89 15.42 -6.15
N GLU A 114 -11.61 15.75 -6.31
CA GLU A 114 -11.13 17.07 -6.71
C GLU A 114 -10.39 16.99 -8.05
N GLU A 115 -10.28 18.12 -8.75
CA GLU A 115 -9.55 18.21 -10.02
C GLU A 115 -8.07 17.89 -9.78
N GLY A 116 -7.51 17.00 -10.61
CA GLY A 116 -6.15 16.46 -10.44
C GLY A 116 -6.07 15.24 -9.51
N TYR A 117 -7.18 14.86 -8.85
CA TYR A 117 -7.27 13.74 -7.92
C TYR A 117 -8.41 12.77 -8.29
N GLU A 118 -8.74 12.65 -9.58
CA GLU A 118 -9.92 11.91 -10.04
C GLU A 118 -9.86 10.41 -9.73
N SER A 119 -8.66 9.84 -9.74
CA SER A 119 -8.37 8.44 -9.36
C SER A 119 -7.87 8.28 -7.93
N THR A 120 -7.70 9.39 -7.20
CA THR A 120 -6.98 9.36 -5.93
C THR A 120 -7.91 9.11 -4.76
N TRP A 121 -7.53 8.15 -3.93
CA TRP A 121 -8.17 7.85 -2.67
C TRP A 121 -7.28 8.31 -1.54
N GLY A 122 -7.91 8.98 -0.58
CA GLY A 122 -7.22 9.61 0.54
C GLY A 122 -7.76 9.15 1.88
N ALA A 123 -6.89 9.21 2.88
CA ALA A 123 -7.27 9.15 4.27
C ALA A 123 -6.37 10.09 5.09
N THR A 124 -6.97 10.82 6.03
CA THR A 124 -6.25 11.57 7.05
C THR A 124 -6.41 10.89 8.40
N THR A 125 -5.32 10.41 8.96
CA THR A 125 -5.25 9.75 10.26
C THR A 125 -4.74 10.72 11.31
N THR A 126 -5.49 10.90 12.40
CA THR A 126 -4.98 11.66 13.55
C THR A 126 -4.01 10.79 14.34
N THR A 127 -2.74 11.19 14.41
CA THR A 127 -1.67 10.50 15.13
C THR A 127 -1.24 11.31 16.37
N ASN A 128 -0.23 10.83 17.09
CA ASN A 128 0.42 11.60 18.15
C ASN A 128 1.42 12.64 17.63
N GLY A 129 1.57 12.76 16.31
CA GLY A 129 2.68 13.44 15.65
C GLY A 129 4.01 12.72 15.88
N GLY A 130 5.10 13.38 15.54
CA GLY A 130 6.45 12.85 15.66
C GLY A 130 7.23 13.06 14.37
N ASP A 131 8.50 12.63 14.38
CA ASP A 131 9.40 12.73 13.22
C ASP A 131 9.48 11.40 12.44
N ASN A 132 8.98 10.30 13.02
CA ASN A 132 8.90 8.99 12.35
C ASN A 132 7.45 8.56 12.16
N VAL A 133 7.17 7.96 11.00
CA VAL A 133 5.92 7.27 10.69
C VAL A 133 6.21 5.98 9.94
N ASP A 134 5.54 4.91 10.35
CA ASP A 134 5.41 3.66 9.60
C ASP A 134 3.94 3.49 9.21
N TRP A 135 3.65 3.11 7.97
CA TRP A 135 2.28 2.92 7.53
C TRP A 135 2.15 1.85 6.45
N TYR A 136 0.95 1.27 6.36
CA TYR A 136 0.65 0.26 5.33
C TYR A 136 -0.84 0.23 4.99
N LEU A 137 -1.14 -0.31 3.82
CA LEU A 137 -2.50 -0.43 3.28
C LEU A 137 -3.06 -1.85 3.42
N GLN A 138 -4.36 -1.92 3.64
CA GLN A 138 -5.15 -3.14 3.52
C GLN A 138 -6.40 -2.86 2.69
N GLY A 139 -6.65 -3.71 1.69
CA GLY A 139 -7.88 -3.73 0.92
C GLY A 139 -8.60 -5.07 1.11
N SER A 140 -9.92 -5.05 1.12
CA SER A 140 -10.74 -6.25 1.13
C SER A 140 -11.82 -6.16 0.06
N ILE A 141 -12.08 -7.28 -0.61
CA ILE A 141 -13.09 -7.40 -1.65
C ILE A 141 -13.92 -8.67 -1.41
N ASP A 142 -15.24 -8.52 -1.44
CA ASP A 142 -16.14 -9.68 -1.51
C ASP A 142 -16.07 -10.26 -2.92
N SER A 143 -15.59 -11.49 -3.05
CA SER A 143 -15.46 -12.16 -4.35
C SER A 143 -16.80 -12.25 -5.11
N ASN A 144 -17.95 -12.22 -4.42
CA ASN A 144 -19.28 -12.16 -5.05
C ASN A 144 -19.47 -10.91 -5.92
N SER A 145 -18.83 -9.79 -5.58
CA SER A 145 -18.91 -8.56 -6.38
C SER A 145 -18.22 -8.70 -7.74
N LEU A 146 -17.27 -9.63 -7.85
CA LEU A 146 -16.59 -9.99 -9.09
C LEU A 146 -17.28 -11.16 -9.83
N GLY A 147 -18.44 -11.61 -9.34
CA GLY A 147 -19.15 -12.78 -9.87
C GLY A 147 -18.47 -14.11 -9.54
N LEU A 148 -17.65 -14.13 -8.48
CA LEU A 148 -16.95 -15.30 -7.94
C LEU A 148 -17.58 -15.74 -6.61
N ASP A 149 -17.26 -16.92 -6.09
CA ASP A 149 -17.87 -17.47 -4.86
C ASP A 149 -16.79 -18.05 -3.94
N PHE A 150 -15.85 -17.20 -3.52
CA PHE A 150 -14.69 -17.54 -2.69
C PHE A 150 -14.69 -16.84 -1.32
N GLY A 151 -15.77 -16.16 -0.94
CA GLY A 151 -15.82 -15.39 0.30
C GLY A 151 -15.06 -14.05 0.20
N GLN A 152 -14.57 -13.59 1.35
CA GLN A 152 -13.83 -12.34 1.44
C GLN A 152 -12.36 -12.56 1.10
N ILE A 153 -11.81 -11.72 0.22
CA ILE A 153 -10.39 -11.73 -0.13
C ILE A 153 -9.78 -10.45 0.39
N THR A 154 -8.83 -10.59 1.31
CA THR A 154 -8.09 -9.44 1.86
C THR A 154 -6.68 -9.46 1.31
N VAL A 155 -6.27 -8.32 0.76
CA VAL A 155 -4.91 -8.06 0.31
C VAL A 155 -4.33 -6.99 1.20
N SER A 156 -3.25 -7.32 1.90
CA SER A 156 -2.67 -6.46 2.92
C SER A 156 -1.17 -6.39 2.77
N GLN A 157 -0.66 -5.17 2.79
CA GLN A 157 0.68 -4.92 3.30
C GLN A 157 0.75 -5.25 4.80
N SER A 158 1.93 -5.21 5.42
CA SER A 158 2.05 -5.57 6.85
C SER A 158 3.04 -4.70 7.58
N PRO A 159 3.13 -4.80 8.92
CA PRO A 159 4.31 -4.37 9.67
C PRO A 159 5.59 -5.06 9.16
N TYR A 160 6.73 -4.39 9.31
CA TYR A 160 8.06 -4.90 8.98
C TYR A 160 8.78 -5.40 10.25
N ASN A 161 8.98 -6.71 10.37
CA ASN A 161 9.67 -7.34 11.50
C ASN A 161 11.20 -7.30 11.32
N GLU A 162 11.77 -6.09 11.29
CA GLU A 162 13.19 -5.82 11.02
C GLU A 162 14.16 -6.69 11.84
N ASN A 163 13.84 -6.91 13.12
CA ASN A 163 14.72 -7.59 14.06
C ASN A 163 14.49 -9.11 14.10
N ASN A 164 13.75 -9.67 13.12
CA ASN A 164 13.45 -11.09 13.05
C ASN A 164 12.88 -11.64 14.39
N GLN A 165 12.04 -10.86 15.07
CA GLN A 165 11.50 -11.20 16.39
C GLN A 165 10.72 -12.51 16.34
N TRP A 166 10.97 -13.40 17.30
CA TRP A 166 10.37 -14.74 17.33
C TRP A 166 9.93 -15.19 18.74
N PRO A 167 8.66 -15.61 18.90
CA PRO A 167 7.55 -15.36 17.98
C PRO A 167 7.30 -13.84 17.83
N PRO A 168 6.84 -13.35 16.66
CA PRO A 168 6.50 -11.94 16.52
C PRO A 168 5.41 -11.53 17.52
N ALA A 169 5.55 -10.33 18.07
CA ALA A 169 4.49 -9.71 18.87
C ALA A 169 3.29 -9.35 17.98
N ASN A 170 2.10 -9.21 18.56
CA ASN A 170 0.87 -8.98 17.78
C ASN A 170 0.89 -7.67 16.98
N ASN A 171 1.60 -6.64 17.46
CA ASN A 171 1.80 -5.37 16.74
C ASN A 171 2.71 -5.52 15.50
N LEU A 172 3.44 -6.63 15.38
CA LEU A 172 4.24 -6.92 14.19
C LEU A 172 3.48 -7.79 13.18
N TYR A 173 2.21 -8.08 13.40
CA TYR A 173 1.38 -8.86 12.47
C TYR A 173 0.31 -7.98 11.83
N THR A 174 0.05 -8.16 10.53
CA THR A 174 -1.26 -7.81 9.96
C THR A 174 -2.21 -8.99 10.07
N THR A 175 -3.50 -8.71 10.24
CA THR A 175 -4.54 -9.75 10.13
C THR A 175 -5.00 -9.81 8.68
N LEU A 176 -4.75 -10.95 8.03
CA LEU A 176 -5.11 -11.19 6.64
C LEU A 176 -6.50 -11.80 6.50
N VAL A 177 -6.88 -12.65 7.46
CA VAL A 177 -8.16 -13.34 7.45
C VAL A 177 -8.77 -13.22 8.83
N THR A 178 -10.06 -12.90 8.88
CA THR A 178 -10.91 -13.09 10.06
C THR A 178 -11.96 -14.12 9.66
N ASP A 179 -12.04 -15.20 10.43
CA ASP A 179 -12.90 -16.34 10.13
C ASP A 179 -14.08 -16.38 11.10
N GLU A 180 -15.14 -17.11 10.73
CA GLU A 180 -16.23 -17.37 11.68
C GLU A 180 -15.74 -18.24 12.86
N SER A 181 -16.60 -18.48 13.84
CA SER A 181 -16.23 -19.33 14.98
C SER A 181 -17.39 -20.21 15.41
N GLY A 182 -17.06 -21.37 15.95
CA GLY A 182 -18.03 -22.38 16.38
C GLY A 182 -18.47 -23.31 15.25
N GLU A 183 -17.72 -23.38 14.16
CA GLU A 183 -17.96 -24.30 13.04
C GLU A 183 -17.52 -25.72 13.40
N THR A 184 -16.46 -25.81 14.19
CA THR A 184 -15.94 -27.06 14.74
C THR A 184 -15.56 -26.92 16.22
N SER A 185 -14.85 -27.91 16.78
CA SER A 185 -14.32 -27.80 18.15
C SER A 185 -13.26 -26.71 18.24
N ALA A 186 -13.26 -25.95 19.34
CA ALA A 186 -12.44 -24.75 19.49
C ALA A 186 -10.94 -24.94 19.21
N SER A 187 -10.37 -26.11 19.48
CA SER A 187 -8.97 -26.44 19.19
C SER A 187 -8.67 -26.70 17.71
N GLN A 188 -9.68 -26.67 16.84
CA GLN A 188 -9.58 -26.90 15.40
C GLN A 188 -10.24 -25.78 14.58
N ASP A 189 -11.05 -24.96 15.25
CA ASP A 189 -11.79 -23.79 14.76
C ASP A 189 -10.83 -22.61 14.55
N ILE A 190 -10.46 -22.37 13.29
CA ILE A 190 -9.64 -21.27 12.83
C ILE A 190 -10.46 -19.99 12.99
N VAL A 191 -9.82 -18.91 13.44
CA VAL A 191 -10.49 -17.61 13.64
C VAL A 191 -9.72 -16.46 13.00
N ASN A 192 -8.46 -16.67 12.63
CA ASN A 192 -7.69 -15.73 11.83
C ASN A 192 -6.43 -16.34 11.24
N ILE A 193 -5.97 -15.72 10.15
CA ILE A 193 -4.61 -15.85 9.63
C ILE A 193 -3.93 -14.49 9.74
N LYS A 194 -2.71 -14.50 10.29
CA LYS A 194 -1.87 -13.31 10.42
C LYS A 194 -0.52 -13.55 9.80
N ALA A 195 0.08 -12.52 9.23
CA ALA A 195 1.43 -12.61 8.68
C ALA A 195 2.24 -11.32 8.78
N THR A 196 3.54 -11.46 8.66
CA THR A 196 4.53 -10.39 8.54
C THR A 196 5.79 -10.93 7.85
N TYR A 197 6.71 -10.05 7.52
CA TYR A 197 7.95 -10.36 6.85
C TYR A 197 9.12 -9.60 7.49
N SER A 198 10.33 -10.05 7.16
CA SER A 198 11.59 -9.34 7.35
C SER A 198 12.38 -9.36 6.05
N ASP A 199 13.63 -8.87 6.04
CA ASP A 199 14.53 -8.96 4.88
C ASP A 199 14.64 -10.38 4.29
N ASP A 200 14.59 -11.41 5.14
CA ASP A 200 14.90 -12.79 4.74
C ASP A 200 13.88 -13.83 5.20
N LYS A 201 12.85 -13.46 5.97
CA LYS A 201 11.88 -14.40 6.53
C LYS A 201 10.43 -14.04 6.28
N LEU A 202 9.63 -15.09 6.14
CA LEU A 202 8.18 -15.06 6.27
C LEU A 202 7.78 -15.53 7.67
N PHE A 203 6.80 -14.86 8.27
CA PHE A 203 6.17 -15.25 9.52
C PHE A 203 4.67 -15.38 9.29
N ALA A 204 4.08 -16.50 9.71
CA ALA A 204 2.65 -16.71 9.63
C ALA A 204 2.10 -17.29 10.93
N SER A 205 0.86 -16.97 11.24
CA SER A 205 0.15 -17.44 12.42
C SER A 205 -1.26 -17.86 12.04
N LEU A 206 -1.63 -19.07 12.44
CA LEU A 206 -2.98 -19.60 12.40
C LEU A 206 -3.55 -19.52 13.82
N GLY A 207 -4.52 -18.62 14.00
CA GLY A 207 -5.21 -18.43 15.26
C GLY A 207 -6.41 -19.35 15.37
N LEU A 208 -6.58 -19.98 16.52
CA LEU A 208 -7.68 -20.87 16.85
C LEU A 208 -8.60 -20.25 17.93
N SER A 209 -9.87 -20.64 17.90
CA SER A 209 -10.88 -20.26 18.92
C SER A 209 -10.50 -20.77 20.32
N GLY A 210 -9.76 -21.87 20.38
CA GLY A 210 -9.25 -22.53 21.60
C GLY A 210 -7.74 -22.72 21.61
N SER A 211 -7.25 -23.53 22.56
CA SER A 211 -5.81 -23.79 22.71
C SER A 211 -5.26 -24.54 21.50
N CYS A 212 -4.13 -24.07 20.97
CA CYS A 212 -3.32 -24.80 20.02
C CYS A 212 -2.34 -25.74 20.75
N CYS A 213 -1.90 -26.83 20.16
CA CYS A 213 -2.53 -27.53 19.04
C CYS A 213 -2.88 -28.93 19.54
N ASP A 214 -4.11 -29.38 19.31
CA ASP A 214 -4.55 -30.71 19.74
C ASP A 214 -4.03 -31.74 18.75
N SER A 215 -3.02 -32.52 19.15
CA SER A 215 -2.48 -33.62 18.35
C SER A 215 -3.49 -34.71 17.99
N GLY A 216 -4.64 -34.77 18.69
CA GLY A 216 -5.55 -35.89 18.66
C GLY A 216 -5.10 -37.03 19.57
N SER A 217 -5.58 -38.24 19.29
CA SER A 217 -5.39 -39.41 20.16
C SER A 217 -4.13 -40.22 19.84
N PHE A 218 -3.63 -41.01 20.80
CA PHE A 218 -2.43 -41.85 20.61
C PHE A 218 -2.54 -42.84 19.44
N PHE A 219 -3.75 -43.35 19.16
CA PHE A 219 -4.04 -44.27 18.05
C PHE A 219 -4.80 -43.60 16.90
N GLY A 220 -4.89 -42.27 16.91
CA GLY A 220 -5.69 -41.51 15.96
C GLY A 220 -7.17 -41.39 16.39
N PRO A 221 -7.94 -40.57 15.68
CA PRO A 221 -7.46 -39.72 14.60
C PRO A 221 -6.52 -38.61 15.11
N TRP A 222 -5.67 -38.11 14.22
CA TRP A 222 -4.66 -37.08 14.47
C TRP A 222 -5.03 -35.82 13.72
N ASN A 223 -4.80 -34.66 14.33
CA ASN A 223 -5.05 -33.38 13.67
C ASN A 223 -3.75 -32.82 13.07
N LEU A 224 -3.90 -32.21 11.90
CA LEU A 224 -2.88 -31.52 11.14
C LEU A 224 -3.33 -30.08 10.94
N TYR A 225 -2.48 -29.15 11.34
CA TYR A 225 -2.70 -27.72 11.21
C TYR A 225 -1.74 -27.20 10.16
N SER A 226 -2.27 -26.54 9.13
CA SER A 226 -1.49 -26.11 7.99
C SER A 226 -1.77 -24.65 7.66
N ILE A 227 -0.71 -23.90 7.38
CA ILE A 227 -0.78 -22.62 6.68
C ILE A 227 -0.19 -22.87 5.30
N ALA A 228 -1.05 -23.04 4.30
CA ALA A 228 -0.64 -23.15 2.91
C ALA A 228 -0.16 -21.80 2.40
N ILE A 229 0.93 -21.80 1.65
CA ILE A 229 1.64 -20.67 1.09
C ILE A 229 1.73 -20.91 -0.42
N VAL A 230 1.20 -19.98 -1.20
CA VAL A 230 1.10 -20.12 -2.64
C VAL A 230 1.64 -18.89 -3.33
N ASN A 231 2.43 -19.10 -4.38
CA ASN A 231 2.69 -18.09 -5.40
C ASN A 231 1.54 -18.14 -6.42
N PRO A 232 0.69 -17.08 -6.51
CA PRO A 232 -0.39 -17.06 -7.49
C PRO A 232 0.10 -17.24 -8.93
N GLU A 233 1.30 -16.74 -9.22
CA GLU A 233 1.91 -16.72 -10.56
C GLU A 233 2.71 -17.98 -10.92
N ALA A 234 2.83 -18.95 -10.00
CA ALA A 234 3.53 -20.20 -10.32
C ALA A 234 2.82 -20.92 -11.49
N GLU A 235 3.58 -21.38 -12.48
CA GLU A 235 3.00 -22.15 -13.60
C GLU A 235 2.51 -23.53 -13.14
N ASN A 236 3.26 -24.16 -12.24
CA ASN A 236 2.92 -25.48 -11.72
C ASN A 236 1.88 -25.36 -10.58
N PRO A 237 0.95 -26.30 -10.47
CA PRO A 237 -0.02 -26.33 -9.38
C PRO A 237 0.62 -26.91 -8.11
N VAL A 238 1.49 -26.11 -7.50
CA VAL A 238 2.23 -26.44 -6.28
C VAL A 238 1.77 -25.55 -5.13
N ALA A 239 1.67 -26.13 -3.94
CA ALA A 239 1.51 -25.41 -2.69
C ALA A 239 2.66 -25.77 -1.74
N TYR A 240 3.07 -24.78 -0.95
CA TYR A 240 4.00 -24.98 0.15
C TYR A 240 3.21 -24.83 1.44
N ALA A 241 3.65 -25.44 2.53
CA ALA A 241 2.91 -25.36 3.77
C ALA A 241 3.82 -25.34 4.98
N TYR A 242 3.59 -24.40 5.89
CA TYR A 242 3.97 -24.62 7.28
C TYR A 242 2.93 -25.54 7.88
N ALA A 243 3.32 -26.78 8.20
CA ALA A 243 2.42 -27.73 8.81
C ALA A 243 2.92 -28.17 10.18
N TRP A 244 1.97 -28.34 11.10
CA TRP A 244 2.19 -28.94 12.40
C TRP A 244 1.28 -30.15 12.56
N GLY A 245 1.89 -31.24 12.99
CA GLY A 245 1.23 -32.44 13.47
C GLY A 245 2.18 -33.11 14.44
N ASP A 246 1.65 -33.72 15.50
CA ASP A 246 2.44 -34.51 16.43
C ASP A 246 1.67 -35.80 16.72
N GLY A 247 2.01 -36.87 16.01
CA GLY A 247 1.18 -38.06 16.07
C GLY A 247 1.69 -39.19 15.22
N GLY A 248 0.90 -40.27 15.19
CA GLY A 248 1.20 -41.37 14.30
C GLY A 248 2.51 -42.07 14.58
N PHE A 249 2.99 -42.08 15.82
CA PHE A 249 4.29 -42.68 16.18
C PHE A 249 5.46 -41.99 15.47
N GLY A 250 5.36 -40.67 15.31
CA GLY A 250 6.36 -39.83 14.64
C GLY A 250 6.27 -39.88 13.12
N GLN A 251 5.18 -40.43 12.56
CA GLN A 251 4.89 -40.29 11.13
C GLN A 251 4.39 -38.89 10.79
N LEU A 252 3.69 -38.24 11.72
CA LEU A 252 3.27 -36.83 11.60
C LEU A 252 4.20 -35.99 12.48
N TYR A 253 4.90 -35.04 11.85
CA TYR A 253 5.78 -34.11 12.53
C TYR A 253 5.77 -32.74 11.84
N PRO A 254 6.13 -31.67 12.57
CA PRO A 254 6.14 -30.32 12.01
C PRO A 254 7.26 -30.15 10.98
N ALA A 255 6.93 -29.62 9.80
CA ALA A 255 7.90 -29.32 8.76
C ALA A 255 7.34 -28.31 7.75
N ILE A 256 8.20 -27.86 6.83
CA ILE A 256 7.79 -27.19 5.60
C ILE A 256 7.56 -28.28 4.56
N TYR A 257 6.32 -28.38 4.07
CA TYR A 257 5.95 -29.36 3.06
C TYR A 257 5.80 -28.69 1.70
N LYS A 258 6.17 -29.43 0.66
CA LYS A 258 5.83 -29.15 -0.73
C LYS A 258 4.78 -30.16 -1.17
N ILE A 259 3.71 -29.66 -1.77
CA ILE A 259 2.59 -30.47 -2.23
C ILE A 259 2.34 -30.12 -3.70
N ASP A 260 2.61 -31.06 -4.59
CA ASP A 260 2.32 -30.95 -6.01
C ASP A 260 1.16 -31.86 -6.39
N GLY A 261 0.33 -31.41 -7.33
CA GLY A 261 -0.83 -32.18 -7.78
C GLY A 261 -1.16 -31.94 -9.23
N ASP A 262 -2.24 -32.56 -9.67
CA ASP A 262 -2.77 -32.39 -11.02
C ASP A 262 -4.17 -31.77 -10.92
N LEU A 263 -4.29 -30.53 -11.39
CA LEU A 263 -5.56 -29.79 -11.38
C LEU A 263 -6.67 -30.49 -12.18
N THR A 264 -6.33 -31.35 -13.14
CA THR A 264 -7.32 -32.05 -13.97
C THR A 264 -7.93 -33.24 -13.27
N THR A 265 -7.17 -33.92 -12.41
CA THR A 265 -7.62 -35.12 -11.68
C THR A 265 -7.99 -34.81 -10.24
N GLY A 266 -7.47 -33.70 -9.68
CA GLY A 266 -7.53 -33.40 -8.25
C GLY A 266 -6.54 -34.22 -7.42
N GLU A 267 -5.76 -35.11 -8.03
CA GLU A 267 -4.84 -35.98 -7.30
C GLU A 267 -3.53 -35.26 -6.98
N VAL A 268 -3.03 -35.47 -5.75
CA VAL A 268 -1.66 -35.11 -5.38
C VAL A 268 -0.68 -36.06 -6.07
N GLY A 269 0.23 -35.47 -6.85
CA GLY A 269 1.33 -36.13 -7.56
C GLY A 269 2.50 -36.41 -6.62
N GLY A 270 2.72 -35.55 -5.63
CA GLY A 270 3.80 -35.65 -4.66
C GLY A 270 3.53 -34.84 -3.38
N PHE A 271 3.96 -35.43 -2.26
CA PHE A 271 3.99 -34.78 -0.95
C PHE A 271 5.36 -35.08 -0.34
N GLU A 272 6.15 -34.04 -0.10
CA GLU A 272 7.48 -34.19 0.46
C GLU A 272 7.80 -33.11 1.49
N VAL A 273 8.68 -33.47 2.41
CA VAL A 273 9.30 -32.50 3.31
C VAL A 273 10.32 -31.71 2.52
N LEU A 274 10.02 -30.45 2.27
CA LEU A 274 10.96 -29.51 1.65
C LEU A 274 12.09 -29.17 2.63
N SER A 275 11.74 -28.94 3.89
CA SER A 275 12.70 -28.59 4.93
C SER A 275 12.12 -28.74 6.33
N GLU A 276 12.92 -29.25 7.26
CA GLU A 276 12.65 -29.20 8.71
C GLU A 276 13.21 -27.93 9.36
N ASN A 277 13.94 -27.10 8.60
CA ASN A 277 14.58 -25.88 9.10
C ASN A 277 13.59 -24.71 9.13
N PHE A 278 12.73 -24.72 10.15
CA PHE A 278 11.80 -23.64 10.43
C PHE A 278 11.58 -23.50 11.94
N SER A 279 11.17 -22.31 12.38
CA SER A 279 10.77 -22.06 13.76
C SER A 279 9.26 -22.21 13.87
N TYR A 280 8.77 -22.87 14.91
CA TYR A 280 7.33 -22.94 15.20
C TYR A 280 7.02 -22.83 16.69
N SER A 281 5.79 -22.41 16.99
CA SER A 281 5.24 -22.30 18.34
C SER A 281 3.77 -22.69 18.30
N THR A 282 3.35 -23.49 19.28
CA THR A 282 1.95 -23.88 19.49
C THR A 282 1.42 -23.30 20.80
N ALA A 283 2.04 -22.22 21.29
CA ALA A 283 1.72 -21.64 22.58
C ALA A 283 0.40 -20.85 22.53
N GLY A 284 -0.45 -21.03 23.55
CA GLY A 284 -1.73 -20.36 23.64
C GLY A 284 -2.68 -20.87 22.56
N ASN A 285 -3.29 -19.96 21.81
CA ASN A 285 -4.30 -20.28 20.80
C ASN A 285 -3.75 -20.24 19.37
N ASN A 286 -2.43 -20.21 19.17
CA ASN A 286 -1.86 -19.99 17.85
C ASN A 286 -0.89 -21.10 17.46
N PHE A 287 -0.98 -21.55 16.20
CA PHE A 287 0.13 -22.17 15.50
C PHE A 287 0.88 -21.08 14.74
N GLN A 288 2.08 -20.74 15.22
CA GLN A 288 2.95 -19.75 14.59
C GLN A 288 4.13 -20.46 13.94
N ALA A 289 4.50 -20.05 12.73
CA ALA A 289 5.61 -20.60 11.98
C ALA A 289 6.42 -19.50 11.26
N SER A 290 7.73 -19.71 11.14
CA SER A 290 8.63 -18.85 10.37
C SER A 290 9.77 -19.62 9.76
N SER A 291 10.18 -19.23 8.56
CA SER A 291 11.34 -19.78 7.88
C SER A 291 12.05 -18.72 7.05
N LEU A 292 13.27 -19.02 6.60
CA LEU A 292 13.88 -18.25 5.53
C LEU A 292 12.99 -18.34 4.30
N LEU A 293 12.62 -17.19 3.75
CA LEU A 293 11.76 -17.12 2.57
C LEU A 293 12.37 -17.89 1.39
N SER A 294 13.70 -17.84 1.27
CA SER A 294 14.49 -18.58 0.28
C SER A 294 14.37 -20.11 0.35
N ILE A 295 13.87 -20.70 1.44
CA ILE A 295 13.59 -22.15 1.46
C ILE A 295 12.45 -22.48 0.49
N ILE A 296 11.45 -21.61 0.42
CA ILE A 296 10.28 -21.78 -0.44
C ILE A 296 10.55 -21.16 -1.81
N THR A 297 11.03 -19.92 -1.86
CA THR A 297 11.11 -19.15 -3.12
C THR A 297 12.23 -19.56 -4.06
N ASN A 298 13.24 -20.31 -3.58
CA ASN A 298 14.27 -20.89 -4.44
C ASN A 298 13.92 -22.30 -4.95
N ASP A 299 12.81 -22.89 -4.51
CA ASP A 299 12.36 -24.15 -5.08
C ASP A 299 11.97 -23.96 -6.54
N ALA A 300 12.35 -24.91 -7.40
CA ALA A 300 12.22 -24.75 -8.85
C ALA A 300 10.77 -24.58 -9.33
N ASP A 301 9.79 -25.06 -8.54
CA ASP A 301 8.37 -24.98 -8.88
C ASP A 301 7.68 -23.71 -8.34
N TRP A 302 8.37 -22.91 -7.51
CA TRP A 302 7.81 -21.66 -6.97
C TRP A 302 7.53 -20.62 -8.04
N GLY A 303 8.35 -20.56 -9.09
CA GLY A 303 8.30 -19.51 -10.12
C GLY A 303 9.21 -18.32 -9.81
N VAL A 304 8.96 -17.17 -10.45
CA VAL A 304 9.78 -15.96 -10.30
C VAL A 304 9.59 -15.35 -8.92
N TRP A 305 10.70 -14.94 -8.28
CA TRP A 305 10.70 -14.18 -7.03
C TRP A 305 11.67 -12.98 -7.11
N PRO A 306 11.28 -11.77 -6.64
CA PRO A 306 9.92 -11.38 -6.27
C PRO A 306 8.93 -11.58 -7.41
N ASN A 307 7.71 -12.04 -7.10
CA ASN A 307 6.61 -12.08 -8.06
C ASN A 307 6.01 -10.66 -8.21
N SER A 308 5.03 -10.48 -9.08
CA SER A 308 4.49 -9.13 -9.32
C SER A 308 3.80 -8.49 -8.10
N LEU A 309 3.43 -9.27 -7.10
CA LEU A 309 2.88 -8.77 -5.83
C LEU A 309 3.95 -8.42 -4.79
N ASN A 310 5.20 -8.85 -5.01
CA ASN A 310 6.18 -9.01 -3.95
C ASN A 310 5.55 -9.67 -2.71
N GLY A 311 4.79 -10.76 -2.91
CA GLY A 311 3.82 -11.24 -1.93
C GLY A 311 3.42 -12.70 -2.07
N VAL A 312 2.65 -13.21 -1.12
CA VAL A 312 2.20 -14.61 -1.05
C VAL A 312 0.73 -14.71 -0.66
N ALA A 313 0.04 -15.72 -1.19
CA ALA A 313 -1.30 -16.09 -0.77
C ALA A 313 -1.23 -17.13 0.35
N LEU A 314 -2.06 -16.96 1.38
CA LEU A 314 -2.10 -17.77 2.59
C LEU A 314 -3.51 -18.31 2.85
N VAL A 315 -3.59 -19.59 3.21
CA VAL A 315 -4.83 -20.27 3.63
C VAL A 315 -4.54 -21.17 4.82
N GLY A 316 -5.36 -21.08 5.86
CA GLY A 316 -5.35 -22.01 6.98
C GLY A 316 -6.20 -23.23 6.71
N THR A 317 -5.75 -24.40 7.15
CA THR A 317 -6.56 -25.62 7.12
C THR A 317 -6.27 -26.48 8.34
N THR A 318 -7.32 -26.99 8.97
CA THR A 318 -7.24 -28.04 9.98
C THR A 318 -7.82 -29.34 9.42
N VAL A 319 -6.99 -30.39 9.34
CA VAL A 319 -7.36 -31.71 8.83
C VAL A 319 -7.28 -32.74 9.93
N GLU A 320 -8.30 -33.59 10.04
CA GLU A 320 -8.27 -34.80 10.85
C GLU A 320 -7.92 -36.00 9.96
N ALA A 321 -6.96 -36.82 10.36
CA ALA A 321 -6.52 -37.99 9.58
C ALA A 321 -6.29 -39.22 10.47
N GLY A 322 -6.69 -40.41 10.00
CA GLY A 322 -6.49 -41.65 10.74
C GLY A 322 -7.18 -42.86 10.11
N LEU A 323 -7.58 -43.82 10.95
CA LEU A 323 -8.32 -45.01 10.53
C LEU A 323 -9.73 -45.02 11.14
N SER A 324 -10.73 -45.32 10.32
CA SER A 324 -12.06 -45.72 10.75
C SER A 324 -12.18 -47.24 10.62
N GLY A 325 -11.82 -47.96 11.69
CA GLY A 325 -11.66 -49.41 11.64
C GLY A 325 -10.40 -49.81 10.88
N LEU A 326 -10.57 -50.36 9.66
CA LEU A 326 -9.46 -50.71 8.76
C LEU A 326 -9.33 -49.74 7.58
N ASP A 327 -10.36 -48.92 7.36
CA ASP A 327 -10.42 -47.98 6.25
C ASP A 327 -9.77 -46.66 6.67
N ILE A 328 -9.20 -45.97 5.69
CA ILE A 328 -8.59 -44.65 5.89
C ILE A 328 -9.71 -43.62 6.02
N SER A 329 -9.52 -42.66 6.92
CA SER A 329 -10.46 -41.59 7.18
C SER A 329 -9.70 -40.29 7.30
N THR A 330 -9.92 -39.37 6.36
CA THR A 330 -9.40 -38.00 6.39
C THR A 330 -10.54 -37.02 6.16
N ASN A 331 -10.64 -35.99 7.01
CA ASN A 331 -11.69 -34.98 6.94
C ASN A 331 -11.08 -33.58 7.13
N ILE A 332 -11.56 -32.60 6.37
CA ILE A 332 -11.33 -31.19 6.72
C ILE A 332 -12.24 -30.89 7.92
N LEU A 333 -11.63 -30.46 9.02
CA LEU A 333 -12.37 -29.95 10.18
C LEU A 333 -12.66 -28.47 10.02
N ASP A 334 -11.72 -27.73 9.43
CA ASP A 334 -11.88 -26.31 9.19
C ASP A 334 -10.94 -25.76 8.10
N THR A 335 -11.32 -24.66 7.46
CA THR A 335 -10.53 -23.93 6.47
C THR A 335 -10.82 -22.45 6.57
N SER A 336 -9.76 -21.63 6.58
CA SER A 336 -9.96 -20.19 6.53
C SER A 336 -10.31 -19.71 5.12
N ASP A 337 -10.85 -18.50 5.06
CA ASP A 337 -10.82 -17.65 3.87
C ASP A 337 -9.37 -17.36 3.41
N LEU A 338 -9.24 -16.70 2.26
CA LEU A 338 -7.99 -16.39 1.59
C LEU A 338 -7.43 -15.02 2.02
N GLY A 339 -6.18 -15.01 2.46
CA GLY A 339 -5.42 -13.79 2.72
C GLY A 339 -4.23 -13.65 1.77
N VAL A 340 -3.98 -12.45 1.25
CA VAL A 340 -2.79 -12.13 0.45
C VAL A 340 -1.90 -11.16 1.23
N LEU A 341 -0.67 -11.57 1.49
CA LEU A 341 0.36 -10.73 2.07
C LEU A 341 1.18 -10.08 0.96
N VAL A 342 1.24 -8.75 0.94
CA VAL A 342 2.22 -7.95 0.18
C VAL A 342 3.36 -7.58 1.15
N MET A 343 4.60 -7.94 0.83
CA MET A 343 5.74 -7.72 1.72
C MET A 343 6.29 -6.30 1.57
N SER A 344 5.49 -5.32 2.01
CA SER A 344 5.83 -3.89 1.97
C SER A 344 5.29 -3.18 3.22
N THR A 345 6.03 -2.18 3.68
CA THR A 345 5.69 -1.24 4.76
C THR A 345 6.37 0.06 4.41
N GLN A 346 5.63 1.17 4.49
CA GLN A 346 6.18 2.48 4.16
C GLN A 346 6.67 3.13 5.43
N SER A 347 7.81 3.82 5.36
CA SER A 347 8.45 4.41 6.53
C SER A 347 9.16 5.71 6.19
N GLN A 348 9.07 6.69 7.06
CA GLN A 348 9.78 7.97 6.94
C GLN A 348 10.19 8.44 8.33
N ASN A 349 11.48 8.73 8.51
CA ASN A 349 12.09 9.08 9.81
C ASN A 349 12.54 10.55 9.92
N ASP A 350 12.45 11.30 8.83
CA ASP A 350 12.90 12.68 8.72
C ASP A 350 11.97 13.43 7.75
N ASN A 351 12.05 14.76 7.78
CA ASN A 351 11.31 15.62 6.85
C ASN A 351 12.14 16.83 6.42
N SER A 352 12.27 17.03 5.11
CA SER A 352 12.78 18.25 4.50
C SER A 352 11.62 19.12 4.01
N LEU A 353 11.77 20.44 4.07
CA LEU A 353 10.74 21.31 3.53
C LEU A 353 10.71 21.20 2.00
N PRO A 354 9.51 21.23 1.39
CA PRO A 354 9.40 21.20 -0.06
C PRO A 354 10.02 22.44 -0.70
N SER A 355 10.37 22.32 -1.98
CA SER A 355 10.90 23.41 -2.79
C SER A 355 9.89 23.86 -3.84
N LEU A 356 9.72 25.17 -3.97
CA LEU A 356 8.96 25.80 -5.04
C LEU A 356 9.93 26.41 -6.06
N THR A 357 9.78 26.07 -7.33
CA THR A 357 10.62 26.59 -8.41
C THR A 357 9.84 26.84 -9.69
N ASN A 358 10.47 27.54 -10.64
CA ASN A 358 9.93 27.82 -11.97
C ASN A 358 8.49 28.39 -11.98
N PRO A 359 8.20 29.44 -11.20
CA PRO A 359 6.87 30.04 -11.23
C PRO A 359 6.65 30.71 -12.59
N THR A 360 5.48 30.51 -13.18
CA THR A 360 5.11 31.09 -14.48
C THR A 360 3.69 31.62 -14.47
N TYR A 361 3.44 32.67 -15.26
CA TYR A 361 2.11 33.21 -15.51
C TYR A 361 1.92 33.40 -17.01
N ASP A 362 0.82 32.87 -17.54
CA ASP A 362 0.40 33.05 -18.93
C ASP A 362 -0.69 34.12 -18.99
N THR A 363 -0.35 35.28 -19.57
CA THR A 363 -1.24 36.43 -19.71
C THR A 363 -2.41 36.19 -20.67
N GLU A 364 -2.32 35.23 -21.58
CA GLU A 364 -3.39 34.94 -22.54
C GLU A 364 -4.48 34.05 -21.90
N THR A 365 -4.07 33.08 -21.08
CA THR A 365 -4.98 32.13 -20.42
C THR A 365 -5.36 32.53 -19.00
N GLY A 366 -4.56 33.39 -18.37
CA GLY A 366 -4.73 33.77 -16.96
C GLY A 366 -4.34 32.67 -15.98
N ILE A 367 -3.53 31.71 -16.42
CA ILE A 367 -3.08 30.57 -15.62
C ILE A 367 -1.72 30.88 -15.00
N VAL A 368 -1.61 30.60 -13.71
CA VAL A 368 -0.37 30.63 -12.94
C VAL A 368 0.01 29.20 -12.57
N SER A 369 1.32 28.89 -12.57
CA SER A 369 1.83 27.58 -12.18
C SER A 369 3.16 27.65 -11.45
N VAL A 370 3.45 26.63 -10.65
CA VAL A 370 4.71 26.46 -9.90
C VAL A 370 5.08 24.98 -9.82
N LEU A 371 6.37 24.67 -9.86
CA LEU A 371 6.87 23.32 -9.63
C LEU A 371 7.09 23.10 -8.13
N TYR A 372 6.40 22.13 -7.56
CA TYR A 372 6.58 21.62 -6.20
C TYR A 372 7.46 20.37 -6.23
N THR A 373 8.49 20.31 -5.40
CA THR A 373 9.34 19.12 -5.24
C THR A 373 9.61 18.85 -3.77
N ASP A 374 9.52 17.59 -3.36
CA ASP A 374 9.73 17.16 -1.98
C ASP A 374 10.67 15.95 -1.94
N ALA A 375 11.76 16.02 -1.15
CA ALA A 375 12.81 15.00 -1.19
C ALA A 375 12.38 13.65 -0.60
N GLU A 376 11.35 13.63 0.23
CA GLU A 376 10.78 12.42 0.82
C GLU A 376 9.52 11.95 0.08
N ASN A 377 9.25 12.55 -1.09
CA ASN A 377 8.03 12.32 -1.87
C ASN A 377 6.75 12.66 -1.09
N ASN A 378 6.81 13.63 -0.16
CA ASN A 378 5.62 14.04 0.55
C ASN A 378 4.62 14.76 -0.36
N LEU A 379 3.33 14.49 -0.18
CA LEU A 379 2.27 15.22 -0.86
C LEU A 379 2.09 16.63 -0.27
N ALA A 380 1.68 17.57 -1.11
CA ALA A 380 1.29 18.90 -0.67
C ALA A 380 -0.08 18.84 0.02
N THR A 381 -0.11 19.09 1.32
CA THR A 381 -1.35 19.25 2.12
C THR A 381 -1.96 20.65 2.03
N ALA A 382 -1.15 21.63 1.62
CA ALA A 382 -1.58 22.97 1.23
C ALA A 382 -0.89 23.32 -0.08
N HIS A 383 -1.65 23.84 -1.03
CA HIS A 383 -1.20 24.13 -2.39
C HIS A 383 -2.00 25.31 -2.94
N GLU A 384 -1.77 26.48 -2.35
CA GLU A 384 -2.55 27.69 -2.59
C GLU A 384 -1.71 28.73 -3.34
N VAL A 385 -2.39 29.60 -4.09
CA VAL A 385 -1.82 30.85 -4.59
C VAL A 385 -2.70 32.01 -4.20
N MET A 386 -2.09 33.03 -3.60
CA MET A 386 -2.75 34.27 -3.19
C MET A 386 -2.44 35.37 -4.20
N VAL A 387 -3.47 36.03 -4.71
CA VAL A 387 -3.36 37.18 -5.61
C VAL A 387 -4.17 38.31 -4.99
N GLU A 388 -3.47 39.34 -4.52
CA GLU A 388 -4.06 40.44 -3.74
C GLU A 388 -4.81 39.92 -2.51
N ASP A 389 -6.14 40.02 -2.45
CA ASP A 389 -6.97 39.51 -1.34
C ASP A 389 -7.69 38.18 -1.68
N MET A 390 -7.39 37.58 -2.83
CA MET A 390 -8.03 36.33 -3.30
C MET A 390 -7.09 35.13 -3.13
N VAL A 391 -7.64 34.01 -2.65
CA VAL A 391 -6.94 32.72 -2.52
C VAL A 391 -7.53 31.74 -3.52
N PHE A 392 -6.65 31.07 -4.25
CA PHE A 392 -6.99 30.02 -5.20
C PHE A 392 -6.31 28.72 -4.79
N ILE A 393 -7.07 27.63 -4.75
CA ILE A 393 -6.49 26.28 -4.63
C ILE A 393 -5.89 25.91 -5.97
N MET A 394 -4.66 25.40 -5.97
CA MET A 394 -3.97 24.94 -7.16
C MET A 394 -4.19 23.45 -7.39
N THR A 395 -4.25 23.05 -8.65
CA THR A 395 -4.45 21.67 -9.11
C THR A 395 -3.12 21.05 -9.53
N PRO A 396 -2.73 19.87 -9.03
CA PRO A 396 -1.54 19.16 -9.49
C PRO A 396 -1.73 18.52 -10.86
N ASP A 397 -0.64 18.32 -11.61
CA ASP A 397 -0.60 17.55 -12.86
C ASP A 397 -0.09 16.10 -12.70
N GLY A 398 0.23 15.70 -11.46
CA GLY A 398 0.71 14.37 -11.11
C GLY A 398 0.96 14.22 -9.61
N HIS A 399 1.45 13.05 -9.19
CA HIS A 399 1.60 12.68 -7.77
C HIS A 399 3.00 12.12 -7.42
N ALA A 400 3.98 12.34 -8.30
CA ALA A 400 5.38 11.97 -8.09
C ALA A 400 6.18 13.19 -7.55
N TYR A 401 6.01 13.50 -6.27
CA TYR A 401 6.52 14.70 -5.63
C TYR A 401 8.06 14.75 -5.53
N GLU A 402 8.76 13.61 -5.48
CA GLU A 402 10.22 13.55 -5.54
C GLU A 402 10.77 13.97 -6.91
N GLU A 403 10.06 13.63 -7.99
CA GLU A 403 10.42 14.01 -9.35
C GLU A 403 10.00 15.45 -9.69
N GLY A 404 9.00 15.96 -8.97
CA GLY A 404 8.43 17.30 -9.09
C GLY A 404 7.07 17.28 -9.78
N VAL A 405 6.11 17.99 -9.18
CA VAL A 405 4.72 18.11 -9.66
C VAL A 405 4.41 19.58 -9.94
N THR A 406 3.83 19.87 -11.10
CA THR A 406 3.39 21.22 -11.43
C THR A 406 1.99 21.44 -10.87
N PHE A 407 1.87 22.43 -10.00
CA PHE A 407 0.57 22.92 -9.55
C PHE A 407 0.16 24.13 -10.37
N SER A 408 -1.11 24.22 -10.76
CA SER A 408 -1.63 25.34 -11.55
C SER A 408 -3.00 25.84 -11.08
N ALA A 409 -3.29 27.12 -11.31
CA ALA A 409 -4.61 27.70 -11.04
C ALA A 409 -4.94 28.79 -12.07
N THR A 410 -6.23 28.93 -12.41
CA THR A 410 -6.70 30.06 -13.22
C THR A 410 -7.04 31.24 -12.31
N ILE A 411 -6.20 32.28 -12.33
CA ILE A 411 -6.35 33.49 -11.52
C ILE A 411 -6.90 34.68 -12.31
N GLY A 412 -6.88 34.59 -13.65
CA GLY A 412 -7.18 35.71 -14.54
C GLY A 412 -5.99 36.65 -14.64
N GLY A 413 -5.75 37.48 -13.63
CA GLY A 413 -4.59 38.38 -13.57
C GLY A 413 -4.48 39.10 -12.23
N GLY A 414 -3.46 39.95 -12.10
CA GLY A 414 -3.17 40.69 -10.88
C GLY A 414 -1.80 41.35 -10.95
N ASN A 415 -1.36 41.92 -9.83
CA ASN A 415 -0.03 42.54 -9.71
C ASN A 415 1.05 41.53 -9.33
N ALA A 416 0.81 40.75 -8.29
CA ALA A 416 1.71 39.70 -7.82
C ALA A 416 0.92 38.49 -7.33
N ALA A 417 1.54 37.33 -7.42
CA ALA A 417 1.07 36.07 -6.86
C ALA A 417 2.05 35.58 -5.80
N GLU A 418 1.54 35.18 -4.64
CA GLU A 418 2.30 34.48 -3.59
C GLU A 418 1.83 33.02 -3.56
N PHE A 419 2.70 32.09 -3.93
CA PHE A 419 2.47 30.67 -3.76
C PHE A 419 2.69 30.27 -2.30
N ILE A 420 1.81 29.47 -1.73
CA ILE A 420 1.85 29.05 -0.33
C ILE A 420 1.61 27.54 -0.25
N PHE A 421 2.64 26.79 0.09
CA PHE A 421 2.61 25.32 0.10
C PHE A 421 3.05 24.74 1.44
N SER A 422 2.54 23.55 1.78
CA SER A 422 2.98 22.76 2.93
C SER A 422 2.88 21.27 2.64
N ASP A 423 3.88 20.51 3.06
CA ASP A 423 3.92 19.05 3.07
C ASP A 423 3.15 18.42 4.25
N GLY A 424 2.57 19.23 5.15
CA GLY A 424 1.87 18.76 6.35
C GLY A 424 2.67 18.83 7.64
N SER A 425 3.96 19.19 7.57
CA SER A 425 4.86 19.36 8.73
C SER A 425 4.46 20.52 9.66
N GLY A 426 3.49 21.34 9.26
CA GLY A 426 3.07 22.56 9.95
C GLY A 426 3.92 23.79 9.59
N GLN A 427 4.86 23.64 8.66
CA GLN A 427 5.62 24.74 8.07
C GLN A 427 5.13 25.02 6.64
N PHE A 428 5.14 26.29 6.26
CA PHE A 428 4.81 26.74 4.91
C PHE A 428 6.05 27.21 4.18
N VAL A 429 6.12 26.92 2.89
CA VAL A 429 7.08 27.50 1.95
C VAL A 429 6.34 28.44 1.02
N THR A 430 6.95 29.59 0.74
CA THR A 430 6.37 30.60 -0.13
C THR A 430 7.29 30.98 -1.26
N LEU A 431 6.70 31.40 -2.37
CA LEU A 431 7.40 31.92 -3.53
C LEU A 431 6.57 33.04 -4.16
N ASP A 432 7.21 34.15 -4.48
CA ASP A 432 6.55 35.28 -5.14
C ASP A 432 6.77 35.25 -6.65
N LEU A 433 5.73 35.64 -7.39
CA LEU A 433 5.76 35.88 -8.82
C LEU A 433 5.15 37.25 -9.14
N ASP A 434 5.93 38.10 -9.79
CA ASP A 434 5.42 39.33 -10.40
C ASP A 434 4.59 38.94 -11.65
N LEU A 435 3.31 39.30 -11.65
CA LEU A 435 2.39 39.00 -12.74
C LEU A 435 2.43 40.09 -13.83
N GLY A 436 3.25 41.13 -13.63
CA GLY A 436 3.33 42.28 -14.53
C GLY A 436 2.07 43.13 -14.49
N GLY A 437 1.35 43.14 -13.35
CA GLY A 437 0.12 43.89 -13.23
C GLY A 437 0.36 45.38 -13.45
N SER A 438 -0.57 45.95 -14.21
CA SER A 438 -0.67 47.34 -14.61
C SER A 438 -0.95 48.28 -13.42
N GLY A 439 -0.05 48.29 -12.44
CA GLY A 439 -0.10 49.17 -11.27
C GLY A 439 0.48 50.56 -11.52
N ASP A 440 1.21 50.75 -12.62
CA ASP A 440 1.49 52.06 -13.19
C ASP A 440 0.52 52.30 -14.35
N GLU A 441 0.08 53.54 -14.54
CA GLU A 441 -0.81 53.95 -15.66
C GLU A 441 -0.19 53.72 -17.06
N CYS A 442 0.93 52.97 -17.15
CA CYS A 442 1.86 52.88 -18.28
C CYS A 442 2.10 51.50 -18.86
N GLY A 443 1.32 50.51 -18.43
CA GLY A 443 1.50 49.15 -18.91
C GLY A 443 2.93 48.65 -18.70
N GLN A 444 3.37 47.72 -19.56
CA GLN A 444 4.67 47.06 -19.44
C GLN A 444 5.89 47.94 -19.84
N LEU A 445 5.68 49.17 -20.32
CA LEU A 445 6.76 49.96 -20.93
C LEU A 445 6.70 51.46 -20.60
N TYR A 446 7.61 51.92 -19.73
CA TYR A 446 7.81 53.36 -19.49
C TYR A 446 8.09 54.10 -20.80
N GLY A 447 7.39 55.21 -21.00
CA GLY A 447 7.49 56.03 -22.21
C GLY A 447 6.49 55.68 -23.31
N ASP A 448 5.74 54.57 -23.21
CA ASP A 448 4.66 54.23 -24.14
C ASP A 448 3.41 55.07 -23.85
N ALA A 449 3.48 56.33 -24.26
CA ALA A 449 2.45 57.31 -23.95
C ALA A 449 1.11 57.01 -24.64
N ASN A 450 1.11 56.26 -25.75
CA ASN A 450 -0.08 55.94 -26.52
C ASN A 450 -0.67 54.53 -26.22
N ALA A 451 0.02 53.74 -25.39
CA ALA A 451 -0.34 52.39 -24.96
C ALA A 451 -0.46 51.37 -26.12
N ASP A 452 0.40 51.48 -27.15
CA ASP A 452 0.45 50.55 -28.28
C ASP A 452 1.45 49.40 -28.11
N GLY A 453 2.18 49.37 -26.99
CA GLY A 453 3.17 48.37 -26.62
C GLY A 453 4.55 48.60 -27.25
N VAL A 454 4.78 49.71 -27.97
CA VAL A 454 6.02 49.98 -28.69
C VAL A 454 6.52 51.41 -28.47
N LEU A 455 7.58 51.59 -27.68
CA LEU A 455 8.24 52.88 -27.52
C LEU A 455 8.87 53.38 -28.82
N ASN A 456 8.29 54.41 -29.43
CA ASN A 456 8.76 54.99 -30.68
C ASN A 456 8.48 56.49 -30.79
N VAL A 457 8.69 57.06 -31.99
CA VAL A 457 8.53 58.51 -32.23
C VAL A 457 7.10 59.00 -32.03
N LEU A 458 6.10 58.12 -32.13
CA LEU A 458 4.69 58.45 -31.90
C LEU A 458 4.44 58.83 -30.43
N ASP A 459 5.13 58.17 -29.49
CA ASP A 459 5.03 58.49 -28.07
C ASP A 459 5.64 59.84 -27.75
N VAL A 460 6.82 60.12 -28.33
CA VAL A 460 7.48 61.43 -28.24
C VAL A 460 6.55 62.55 -28.71
N VAL A 461 5.86 62.33 -29.83
CA VAL A 461 4.90 63.31 -30.38
C VAL A 461 3.73 63.52 -29.42
N LEU A 462 3.23 62.45 -28.79
CA LEU A 462 2.13 62.53 -27.84
C LEU A 462 2.56 63.27 -26.55
N THR A 463 3.74 62.98 -26.00
CA THR A 463 4.32 63.71 -24.86
C THR A 463 4.51 65.18 -25.16
N ILE A 464 4.98 65.55 -26.37
CA ILE A 464 5.08 66.96 -26.78
C ILE A 464 3.69 67.61 -26.86
N ASN A 465 2.68 66.90 -27.37
CA ASN A 465 1.32 67.42 -27.42
C ASN A 465 0.77 67.69 -26.01
N ILE A 466 1.09 66.82 -25.05
CA ILE A 466 0.76 67.02 -23.63
C ILE A 466 1.42 68.31 -23.10
N ILE A 467 2.73 68.49 -23.32
CA ILE A 467 3.48 69.69 -22.90
C ILE A 467 2.88 70.97 -23.50
N LEU A 468 2.41 70.92 -24.74
CA LEU A 468 1.84 72.07 -25.44
C LEU A 468 0.37 72.36 -25.05
N CYS A 469 -0.32 71.43 -24.37
CA CYS A 469 -1.72 71.55 -23.94
C CYS A 469 -1.83 72.12 -22.51
N ALA A 470 -1.23 73.29 -22.25
CA ALA A 470 -1.13 73.88 -20.91
C ALA A 470 -2.48 74.24 -20.24
N ASP A 471 -3.58 74.33 -21.01
CA ASP A 471 -4.92 74.75 -20.54
C ASP A 471 -5.99 73.63 -20.65
N CYS A 472 -5.57 72.37 -20.73
CA CYS A 472 -6.46 71.22 -20.93
C CYS A 472 -6.78 70.56 -19.58
N GLU A 473 -8.06 70.32 -19.28
CA GLU A 473 -8.48 69.52 -18.12
C GLU A 473 -7.98 68.08 -18.31
N ASP A 474 -7.28 67.53 -17.31
CA ASP A 474 -6.67 66.18 -17.28
C ASP A 474 -5.61 65.89 -18.37
N ASN A 475 -4.53 66.68 -18.42
CA ASN A 475 -3.42 66.48 -19.34
C ASN A 475 -2.24 65.68 -18.76
N TYR A 476 -2.36 65.13 -17.55
CA TYR A 476 -1.30 64.29 -16.98
C TYR A 476 -1.40 62.86 -17.53
N ASN A 477 -0.27 62.33 -17.97
CA ASN A 477 -0.07 60.95 -18.42
C ASN A 477 1.20 60.45 -17.72
N ALA A 478 1.07 59.52 -16.76
CA ALA A 478 2.22 59.07 -15.97
C ALA A 478 3.36 58.48 -16.83
N CYS A 479 3.06 58.07 -18.06
CA CYS A 479 3.99 57.37 -18.96
C CYS A 479 4.87 58.34 -19.72
N SER A 480 4.43 59.59 -19.73
CA SER A 480 5.15 60.73 -20.23
C SER A 480 5.96 61.44 -19.14
N ASP A 481 5.84 61.05 -17.86
CA ASP A 481 6.65 61.56 -16.73
C ASP A 481 7.76 60.55 -16.40
N LEU A 482 8.86 60.62 -17.15
CA LEU A 482 9.94 59.62 -17.09
C LEU A 482 10.91 59.84 -15.94
N ASN A 483 10.86 61.00 -15.29
CA ASN A 483 11.70 61.31 -14.13
C ASN A 483 10.90 61.32 -12.81
N GLU A 484 9.60 61.03 -12.86
CA GLU A 484 8.66 60.94 -11.74
C GLU A 484 8.64 62.22 -10.88
N ASP A 485 8.88 63.38 -11.50
CA ASP A 485 8.89 64.67 -10.80
C ASP A 485 7.49 65.31 -10.67
N GLY A 486 6.47 64.65 -11.23
CA GLY A 486 5.08 65.08 -11.25
C GLY A 486 4.81 66.14 -12.32
N VAL A 487 5.77 66.45 -13.20
CA VAL A 487 5.67 67.51 -14.22
C VAL A 487 6.24 67.06 -15.56
N ILE A 488 5.35 66.71 -16.50
CA ILE A 488 5.73 66.38 -17.88
C ILE A 488 6.30 67.62 -18.59
N ASN A 489 7.59 67.58 -18.93
CA ASN A 489 8.30 68.66 -19.57
C ASN A 489 9.38 68.16 -20.56
N VAL A 490 10.24 69.07 -21.03
CA VAL A 490 11.27 68.75 -22.04
C VAL A 490 12.29 67.72 -21.53
N LEU A 491 12.45 67.56 -20.21
CA LEU A 491 13.34 66.57 -19.62
C LEU A 491 12.85 65.15 -19.90
N ASP A 492 11.53 64.91 -19.84
CA ASP A 492 10.92 63.62 -20.17
C ASP A 492 11.08 63.29 -21.65
N VAL A 493 10.88 64.27 -22.53
CA VAL A 493 11.12 64.08 -23.98
C VAL A 493 12.57 63.68 -24.26
N VAL A 494 13.54 64.29 -23.57
CA VAL A 494 14.96 63.95 -23.74
C VAL A 494 15.24 62.54 -23.21
N ALA A 495 14.67 62.17 -22.06
CA ALA A 495 14.78 60.81 -21.52
C ALA A 495 14.22 59.78 -22.51
N MET A 496 13.05 60.05 -23.08
CA MET A 496 12.38 59.18 -24.05
C MET A 496 13.19 59.00 -25.33
N ILE A 497 13.76 60.09 -25.87
CA ILE A 497 14.63 60.02 -27.05
C ILE A 497 15.89 59.20 -26.78
N ASN A 498 16.48 59.33 -25.58
CA ASN A 498 17.63 58.50 -25.21
C ASN A 498 17.24 57.02 -25.15
N MET A 499 16.08 56.68 -24.57
CA MET A 499 15.58 55.31 -24.55
C MET A 499 15.35 54.73 -25.96
N ILE A 500 14.86 55.54 -26.91
CA ILE A 500 14.64 55.13 -28.31
C ILE A 500 15.97 54.94 -29.07
N LEU A 501 16.98 55.77 -28.78
CA LEU A 501 18.25 55.78 -29.51
C LEU A 501 19.34 54.86 -28.90
N GLY A 502 19.17 54.40 -27.66
CA GLY A 502 20.14 53.59 -26.92
C GLY A 502 21.22 54.44 -26.26
#